data_AF-A0A1D6ET80-F1
#
_entry.id   AF-A0A1D6ET80-F1
#
_cell.length_a   1.000
_cell.length_b   1.000
_cell.length_c   1.000
_cell.angle_alpha   90.00
_cell.angle_beta   90.00
_cell.angle_gamma   90.00
#
_symmetry.space_group_name_H-M   'P 1'
#
loop_
_entity.id
_entity.type
_entity.pdbx_description
1 polymer ?
#
loop_
_entity_poly.entity_id
_entity_poly.type
_entity_poly.pdbx_seq_one_letter_code
_entity_poly.pdbx_strand_id
1 'polypeptide(L)'
;MAIGGPLEDARGLAQRYSRMRHEAEILSTEIARRKARVREAPIAEHTTKLQQSEARMIEHKASMAVLGKEAAAALAAVESQQQRVTLQRLVGAMSSEKQRRESAPPIISSHKRAEKAQYFLAEVMHNFNGTTEKELSLIVGDYVVVRQ
;
A
#
# COMPACT_ATOMS: atom_id res chain seq x y z
N MET A 1 13.05 26.77 6.64
CA MET A 1 13.87 25.72 6.01
C MET A 1 12.96 24.54 5.75
N ALA A 2 12.57 24.32 4.48
CA ALA A 2 11.84 23.12 4.10
C ALA A 2 12.84 21.96 4.11
N ILE A 3 12.89 21.25 5.23
CA ILE A 3 13.63 20.01 5.40
C ILE A 3 12.96 19.02 4.43
N GLY A 4 13.72 18.50 3.47
CA GLY A 4 13.26 17.44 2.58
C GLY A 4 12.58 16.36 3.39
N GLY A 5 11.41 15.88 2.93
CA GLY A 5 10.58 14.97 3.73
C GLY A 5 11.36 13.73 4.20
N PRO A 6 10.88 13.01 5.23
CA PRO A 6 11.63 11.89 5.84
C PRO A 6 12.00 10.78 4.84
N LEU A 7 11.29 10.68 3.72
CA LEU A 7 11.64 9.82 2.58
C LEU A 7 12.92 10.24 1.84
N GLU A 8 13.15 11.55 1.69
CA GLU A 8 14.32 12.10 1.01
C GLU A 8 15.58 11.93 1.88
N ASP A 9 15.46 12.17 3.18
CA ASP A 9 16.52 11.94 4.17
C ASP A 9 16.93 10.45 4.21
N ALA A 10 15.96 9.54 4.31
CA ALA A 10 16.21 8.10 4.30
C ALA A 10 16.90 7.63 3.00
N ARG A 11 16.51 8.17 1.85
CA ARG A 11 17.14 7.84 0.56
C ARG A 11 18.59 8.36 0.48
N GLY A 12 18.83 9.59 0.93
CA GLY A 12 20.17 10.16 0.98
C GLY A 12 21.12 9.33 1.85
N LEU A 13 20.66 8.91 3.04
CA LEU A 13 21.41 8.05 3.94
C LEU A 13 21.66 6.66 3.32
N ALA A 14 20.66 6.03 2.72
CA ALA A 14 20.83 4.73 2.06
C ALA A 14 21.84 4.78 0.91
N GLN A 15 21.83 5.83 0.09
CA GLN A 15 22.81 6.01 -0.98
C GLN A 15 24.24 6.20 -0.45
N ARG A 16 24.41 7.00 0.60
CA ARG A 16 25.71 7.19 1.26
C ARG A 16 26.21 5.88 1.87
N TYR A 17 25.33 5.08 2.46
CA TYR A 17 25.67 3.76 2.97
C TYR A 17 26.20 2.84 1.87
N SER A 18 25.50 2.77 0.73
CA SER A 18 25.94 1.96 -0.41
C SER A 18 27.31 2.38 -0.94
N ARG A 19 27.58 3.69 -1.03
CA ARG A 19 28.90 4.20 -1.43
C ARG A 19 29.98 3.80 -0.42
N MET A 20 29.73 4.02 0.86
CA MET A 20 30.67 3.69 1.93
C MET A 20 30.95 2.19 1.99
N ARG A 21 29.93 1.36 1.78
CA ARG A 21 30.07 -0.10 1.68
C ARG A 21 30.97 -0.49 0.51
N HIS A 22 30.78 0.11 -0.66
CA HIS A 22 31.63 -0.15 -1.82
C HIS A 22 33.09 0.25 -1.57
N GLU A 23 33.33 1.39 -0.94
CA GLU A 23 34.68 1.81 -0.50
C GLU A 23 35.29 0.81 0.48
N ALA A 24 34.49 0.25 1.39
CA ALA A 24 34.93 -0.80 2.32
C ALA A 24 35.35 -2.09 1.59
N GLU A 25 34.65 -2.46 0.51
CA GLU A 25 35.04 -3.59 -0.34
C GLU A 25 36.39 -3.34 -1.02
N ILE A 26 36.59 -2.13 -1.57
CA ILE A 26 37.88 -1.75 -2.16
C ILE A 26 39.00 -1.84 -1.13
N LEU A 27 38.82 -1.24 0.06
CA LEU A 27 39.80 -1.32 1.15
C LEU A 27 40.09 -2.75 1.57
N SER A 28 39.08 -3.61 1.63
CA SER A 28 39.23 -5.03 1.93
C SER A 28 40.10 -5.76 0.90
N THR A 29 39.89 -5.50 -0.40
CA THR A 29 40.73 -6.10 -1.45
C THR A 29 42.18 -5.62 -1.38
N GLU A 30 42.40 -4.34 -1.07
CA GLU A 30 43.73 -3.75 -0.91
C GLU A 30 44.46 -4.34 0.32
N ILE A 31 43.76 -4.51 1.44
CA ILE A 31 44.31 -5.19 2.63
C ILE A 31 44.69 -6.63 2.30
N ALA A 32 43.85 -7.37 1.57
CA ALA A 32 44.16 -8.74 1.16
C ALA A 32 45.43 -8.79 0.30
N ARG A 33 45.61 -7.85 -0.63
CA ARG A 33 46.84 -7.72 -1.44
C ARG A 33 48.06 -7.40 -0.58
N ARG A 34 47.95 -6.49 0.39
CA ARG A 34 49.06 -6.15 1.30
C ARG A 34 49.41 -7.31 2.23
N LYS A 35 48.42 -8.06 2.71
CA LYS A 35 48.64 -9.29 3.48
C LYS A 35 49.44 -10.33 2.70
N ALA A 36 49.12 -10.52 1.41
CA ALA A 36 49.89 -11.42 0.55
C ALA A 36 51.36 -10.96 0.41
N ARG A 37 51.60 -9.66 0.19
CA ARG A 37 52.96 -9.10 0.10
C ARG A 37 53.77 -9.27 1.39
N VAL A 38 53.15 -9.06 2.55
CA VAL A 38 53.79 -9.29 3.86
C VAL A 38 54.12 -10.77 4.06
N ARG A 39 53.25 -11.68 3.60
CA ARG A 39 53.48 -13.13 3.66
C ARG A 39 54.65 -13.57 2.79
N GLU A 40 54.82 -12.94 1.63
CA GLU A 40 55.94 -13.21 0.71
C GLU A 40 57.25 -12.59 1.19
N ALA A 41 57.21 -11.36 1.70
CA ALA A 41 58.38 -10.65 2.21
C ALA A 41 57.99 -9.85 3.47
N PRO A 42 58.34 -10.32 4.68
CA PRO A 42 57.99 -9.68 5.94
C PRO A 42 58.91 -8.49 6.26
N ILE A 43 58.94 -7.50 5.35
CA ILE A 43 59.72 -6.28 5.48
C ILE A 43 58.94 -5.27 6.34
N ALA A 44 59.63 -4.52 7.22
CA ALA A 44 59.02 -3.54 8.12
C ALA A 44 58.14 -2.49 7.40
N GLU A 45 58.48 -2.11 6.17
CA GLU A 45 57.66 -1.19 5.37
C GLU A 45 56.32 -1.82 4.94
N HIS A 46 56.30 -3.11 4.59
CA HIS A 46 55.09 -3.80 4.18
C HIS A 46 54.15 -4.04 5.38
N THR A 47 54.71 -4.40 6.53
CA THR A 47 53.94 -4.61 7.76
C THR A 47 53.31 -3.31 8.26
N THR A 48 54.05 -2.20 8.25
CA THR A 48 53.51 -0.88 8.64
C THR A 48 52.42 -0.40 7.68
N LYS A 49 52.60 -0.55 6.35
CA LYS A 49 51.57 -0.22 5.34
C LYS A 49 50.31 -1.08 5.49
N LEU A 50 50.46 -2.36 5.85
CA LEU A 50 49.34 -3.25 6.14
C LEU A 50 48.59 -2.79 7.38
N GLN A 51 49.28 -2.58 8.49
CA GLN A 51 48.69 -2.10 9.75
C GLN A 51 47.94 -0.77 9.54
N GLN A 52 48.52 0.17 8.78
CA GLN A 52 47.86 1.43 8.46
C GLN A 52 46.57 1.21 7.65
N SER A 53 46.56 0.31 6.66
CA SER A 53 45.34 -0.01 5.93
C SER A 53 44.28 -0.71 6.80
N GLU A 54 44.69 -1.59 7.71
CA GLU A 54 43.79 -2.25 8.65
C GLU A 54 43.17 -1.25 9.64
N ALA A 55 43.95 -0.30 10.15
CA ALA A 55 43.45 0.79 10.99
C ALA A 55 42.41 1.65 10.26
N ARG A 56 42.69 2.04 9.00
CA ARG A 56 41.73 2.76 8.15
C ARG A 56 40.44 1.96 7.94
N MET A 57 40.53 0.64 7.79
CA MET A 57 39.34 -0.21 7.65
C MET A 57 38.52 -0.30 8.94
N ILE A 58 39.16 -0.29 10.11
CA ILE A 58 38.46 -0.25 11.40
C ILE A 58 37.67 1.05 11.52
N GLU A 59 38.30 2.20 11.24
CA GLU A 59 37.63 3.51 11.25
C GLU A 59 36.49 3.57 10.23
N HIS A 60 36.72 3.07 9.01
CA HIS A 60 35.70 3.04 7.96
C HIS A 60 34.50 2.17 8.33
N LYS A 61 34.73 1.01 8.95
CA LYS A 61 33.66 0.15 9.48
C LYS A 61 32.87 0.84 10.61
N ALA A 62 33.54 1.58 11.50
CA ALA A 62 32.88 2.33 12.56
C ALA A 62 31.96 3.42 11.98
N SER A 63 32.47 4.21 11.04
CA SER A 63 31.68 5.21 10.30
C SER A 63 30.48 4.58 9.58
N MET A 64 30.69 3.44 8.93
CA MET A 64 29.63 2.69 8.25
C MET A 64 28.55 2.19 9.23
N ALA A 65 28.94 1.75 10.42
CA ALA A 65 27.99 1.31 11.44
C ALA A 65 27.10 2.46 11.94
N VAL A 66 27.66 3.66 12.12
CA VAL A 66 26.89 4.86 12.50
C VAL A 66 25.89 5.21 11.41
N LEU A 67 26.36 5.32 10.16
CA LEU A 67 25.51 5.68 9.04
C LEU A 67 24.42 4.63 8.78
N GLY A 68 24.72 3.34 8.98
CA GLY A 68 23.73 2.27 8.93
C GLY A 68 22.63 2.40 9.98
N LYS A 69 22.98 2.83 11.21
CA LYS A 69 21.99 3.12 12.26
C LYS A 69 21.11 4.31 11.91
N GLU A 70 21.71 5.38 11.39
CA GLU A 70 20.97 6.57 10.95
C GLU A 70 20.00 6.23 9.81
N ALA A 71 20.46 5.49 8.80
CA ALA A 71 19.62 5.05 7.69
C ALA A 71 18.45 4.18 8.17
N ALA A 72 18.70 3.24 9.09
CA ALA A 72 17.66 2.41 9.68
C ALA A 72 16.63 3.22 10.48
N ALA A 73 17.10 4.19 11.28
CA ALA A 73 16.24 5.07 12.06
C ALA A 73 15.36 5.95 11.15
N ALA A 74 15.94 6.52 10.09
CA ALA A 74 15.19 7.31 9.11
C ALA A 74 14.10 6.49 8.40
N LEU A 75 14.41 5.25 8.00
CA LEU A 75 13.43 4.34 7.41
C LEU A 75 12.30 3.98 8.39
N ALA A 76 12.62 3.71 9.65
CA ALA A 76 11.61 3.45 10.68
C ALA A 76 10.69 4.68 10.92
N ALA A 77 11.26 5.89 10.87
CA ALA A 77 10.49 7.12 10.99
C ALA A 77 9.52 7.31 9.81
N VAL A 78 9.96 7.03 8.57
CA VAL A 78 9.10 7.03 7.38
C VAL A 78 7.93 6.08 7.55
N GLU A 79 8.19 4.86 8.02
CA GLU A 79 7.17 3.82 8.18
C GLU A 79 6.14 4.19 9.25
N SER A 80 6.60 4.69 10.41
CA SER A 80 5.73 5.21 11.47
C SER A 80 4.86 6.38 10.99
N GLN A 81 5.43 7.33 10.24
CA GLN A 81 4.66 8.42 9.66
C GLN A 81 3.62 7.91 8.66
N GLN A 82 4.00 6.96 7.81
CA GLN A 82 3.08 6.36 6.84
C GLN A 82 1.93 5.66 7.54
N GLN A 83 2.19 4.87 8.60
CA GLN A 83 1.14 4.22 9.39
C GLN A 83 0.17 5.23 10.00
N ARG A 84 0.68 6.30 10.63
CA ARG A 84 -0.16 7.36 11.23
C ARG A 84 -1.07 8.02 10.20
N VAL A 85 -0.52 8.42 9.05
CA VAL A 85 -1.30 9.07 7.98
C VAL A 85 -2.33 8.10 7.38
N THR A 86 -1.97 6.83 7.17
CA THR A 86 -2.89 5.80 6.68
C THR A 86 -4.07 5.60 7.64
N LEU A 87 -3.81 5.51 8.94
CA LEU A 87 -4.86 5.37 9.95
C LEU A 87 -5.79 6.59 9.97
N GLN A 88 -5.25 7.81 9.93
CA GLN A 88 -6.05 9.04 9.87
C GLN A 88 -6.97 9.07 8.64
N ARG A 89 -6.47 8.66 7.47
CA ARG A 89 -7.27 8.57 6.23
C ARG A 89 -8.38 7.53 6.35
N LEU A 90 -8.11 6.35 6.91
CA LEU A 90 -9.11 5.31 7.10
C LEU A 90 -10.22 5.76 8.06
N VAL A 91 -9.85 6.34 9.20
CA VAL A 91 -10.81 6.88 10.17
C VAL A 91 -11.68 7.96 9.54
N GLY A 92 -11.08 8.91 8.81
CA GLY A 92 -11.83 9.96 8.11
C GLY A 92 -12.81 9.39 7.07
N ALA A 93 -12.38 8.43 6.27
CA ALA A 93 -13.24 7.79 5.26
C ALA A 93 -14.43 7.03 5.89
N MET A 94 -14.19 6.29 6.98
CA MET A 94 -15.25 5.56 7.69
C MET A 94 -16.25 6.50 8.36
N SER A 95 -15.79 7.60 8.97
CA SER A 95 -16.67 8.61 9.58
C SER A 95 -17.57 9.26 8.52
N SER A 96 -17.02 9.57 7.35
CA SER A 96 -17.80 10.09 6.20
C SER A 96 -18.80 9.05 5.67
N GLU A 97 -18.44 7.76 5.62
CA GLU A 97 -19.38 6.70 5.23
C GLU A 97 -20.53 6.57 6.24
N LYS A 98 -20.23 6.59 7.55
CA LYS A 98 -21.26 6.55 8.61
C LYS A 98 -22.20 7.73 8.51
N GLN A 99 -21.66 8.94 8.35
CA GLN A 99 -22.47 10.16 8.21
C GLN A 99 -23.35 10.11 6.96
N ARG A 100 -22.85 9.56 5.84
CA ARG A 100 -23.65 9.38 4.61
C ARG A 100 -24.78 8.36 4.79
N ARG A 101 -24.54 7.26 5.52
CA ARG A 101 -25.60 6.29 5.84
C ARG A 101 -26.65 6.88 6.79
N GLU A 102 -26.23 7.67 7.77
CA GLU A 102 -27.11 8.26 8.79
C GLU A 102 -27.91 9.45 8.26
N SER A 103 -27.39 10.15 7.25
CA SER A 103 -28.09 11.24 6.55
C SER A 103 -28.98 10.75 5.40
N ALA A 104 -28.95 9.45 5.09
CA ALA A 104 -29.84 8.87 4.09
C ALA A 104 -31.27 8.85 4.66
N PRO A 105 -32.29 9.31 3.90
CA PRO A 105 -33.67 9.21 4.36
C PRO A 105 -33.99 7.73 4.63
N PRO A 106 -34.79 7.42 5.66
CA PRO A 106 -35.23 6.06 5.90
C PRO A 106 -35.84 5.54 4.59
N ILE A 107 -35.34 4.41 4.09
CA ILE A 107 -36.00 3.69 3.01
C ILE A 107 -37.32 3.24 3.62
N ILE A 108 -38.38 4.03 3.38
CA ILE A 108 -39.74 3.65 3.73
C ILE A 108 -40.01 2.45 2.82
N SER A 109 -39.75 1.24 3.33
CA SER A 109 -40.46 0.05 2.86
C SER A 109 -41.94 0.40 3.04
N SER A 110 -42.58 0.75 1.94
CA SER A 110 -43.95 1.22 1.85
C SER A 110 -44.92 0.05 2.03
N HIS A 111 -44.77 -0.68 3.13
CA HIS A 111 -45.74 -1.62 3.62
C HIS A 111 -46.42 -1.02 4.85
N LYS A 112 -47.38 -0.12 4.61
CA LYS A 112 -48.70 -0.18 5.23
C LYS A 112 -49.59 1.00 4.81
N ARG A 113 -50.84 0.63 4.52
CA ARG A 113 -52.04 1.48 4.47
C ARG A 113 -52.40 2.12 3.13
N ALA A 114 -52.75 1.26 2.18
CA ALA A 114 -54.04 1.35 1.53
C ALA A 114 -54.54 -0.09 1.40
N GLU A 115 -55.85 -0.32 1.37
CA GLU A 115 -56.44 -1.59 0.93
C GLU A 115 -56.09 -1.76 -0.56
N LYS A 116 -54.80 -1.99 -0.86
CA LYS A 116 -54.27 -2.11 -2.19
C LYS A 116 -54.58 -3.52 -2.62
N ALA A 117 -55.57 -3.65 -3.49
CA ALA A 117 -55.72 -4.87 -4.23
C ALA A 117 -54.36 -5.23 -4.85
N GLN A 118 -53.95 -6.48 -4.66
CA GLN A 118 -52.63 -6.91 -5.01
C GLN A 118 -52.63 -7.13 -6.53
N TYR A 119 -52.07 -6.15 -7.24
CA TYR A 119 -51.88 -6.23 -8.69
C TYR A 119 -50.58 -6.96 -8.99
N PHE A 120 -50.63 -7.99 -9.81
CA PHE A 120 -49.43 -8.66 -10.32
C PHE A 120 -49.48 -8.75 -11.84
N LEU A 121 -48.31 -8.68 -12.45
CA LEU A 121 -48.14 -8.86 -13.89
C LEU A 121 -48.05 -10.37 -14.17
N ALA A 122 -48.93 -10.87 -15.03
CA ALA A 122 -48.98 -12.27 -15.43
C ALA A 122 -48.89 -12.39 -16.95
N GLU A 123 -48.21 -13.43 -17.41
CA GLU A 123 -48.16 -13.79 -18.82
C GLU A 123 -49.35 -14.69 -19.17
N VAL A 124 -49.98 -14.43 -20.31
CA VAL A 124 -51.11 -15.21 -20.82
C VAL A 124 -50.61 -16.56 -21.32
N MET A 125 -51.07 -17.65 -20.71
CA MET A 125 -50.68 -19.02 -21.10
C MET A 125 -51.65 -19.68 -22.10
N HIS A 126 -52.85 -19.10 -22.27
CA HIS A 126 -53.89 -19.62 -23.18
C HIS A 126 -54.54 -18.47 -23.95
N ASN A 127 -54.76 -18.67 -25.26
CA ASN A 127 -55.48 -17.70 -26.07
C ASN A 127 -56.92 -17.51 -25.56
N PHE A 128 -57.35 -16.26 -25.48
CA PHE A 128 -58.74 -15.89 -25.20
C PHE A 128 -59.21 -14.93 -26.27
N ASN A 129 -60.33 -15.24 -26.93
CA ASN A 129 -60.89 -14.35 -27.94
C ASN A 129 -62.12 -13.65 -27.37
N GLY A 130 -62.02 -12.35 -27.12
CA GLY A 130 -63.12 -11.54 -26.62
C GLY A 130 -64.31 -11.60 -27.58
N THR A 131 -65.49 -11.88 -27.05
CA THR A 131 -66.73 -12.01 -27.84
C THR A 131 -67.64 -10.79 -27.72
N THR A 132 -67.31 -9.88 -26.81
CA THR A 132 -68.04 -8.63 -26.59
C THR A 132 -67.11 -7.43 -26.72
N GLU A 133 -67.65 -6.25 -27.06
CA GLU A 133 -66.86 -5.00 -27.18
C GLU A 133 -66.17 -4.58 -25.87
N LYS A 134 -66.51 -5.21 -24.74
CA LYS A 134 -65.91 -4.95 -23.42
C LYS A 134 -64.82 -5.94 -23.04
N GLU A 135 -64.62 -6.98 -23.84
CA GLU A 135 -63.59 -8.00 -23.62
C GLU A 135 -62.38 -7.75 -24.51
N LEU A 136 -61.18 -7.91 -23.95
CA LEU A 136 -59.93 -7.87 -24.70
C LEU A 136 -59.59 -9.28 -25.17
N SER A 137 -59.31 -9.47 -26.46
CA SER A 137 -58.68 -10.70 -26.95
C SER A 137 -57.23 -10.75 -26.50
N LEU A 138 -56.81 -11.86 -25.91
CA LEU A 138 -55.47 -12.10 -25.37
C LEU A 138 -54.81 -13.26 -26.12
N ILE A 139 -53.53 -13.10 -26.47
CA ILE A 139 -52.72 -14.11 -27.14
C ILE A 139 -51.64 -14.61 -26.18
N VAL A 140 -51.22 -15.87 -26.34
CA VAL A 140 -50.12 -16.43 -25.56
C VAL A 140 -48.86 -15.56 -25.71
N GLY A 141 -48.28 -15.16 -24.58
CA GLY A 141 -47.14 -14.24 -24.51
C GLY A 141 -47.49 -12.77 -24.22
N ASP A 142 -48.78 -12.41 -24.23
CA ASP A 142 -49.22 -11.08 -23.77
C ASP A 142 -49.12 -10.97 -22.25
N TYR A 143 -48.90 -9.76 -21.73
CA TYR A 143 -48.84 -9.49 -20.30
C TYR A 143 -50.08 -8.75 -19.82
N VAL A 144 -50.72 -9.27 -18.78
CA VAL A 144 -51.92 -8.71 -18.17
C VAL A 144 -51.70 -8.42 -16.69
N VAL A 145 -52.36 -7.37 -16.18
CA VAL A 145 -52.33 -7.04 -14.76
C VAL A 145 -53.53 -7.69 -14.08
N VAL A 146 -53.27 -8.66 -13.21
CA VAL A 146 -54.28 -9.40 -12.47
C VAL A 146 -54.45 -8.78 -11.09
N ARG A 147 -55.69 -8.56 -10.69
CA ARG A 147 -56.07 -8.10 -9.36
C ARG A 147 -56.46 -9.32 -8.51
N GLN A 148 -55.79 -9.52 -7.38
CA GLN A 148 -56.18 -10.52 -6.38
C GLN A 148 -57.30 -10.01 -5.45
#